data_AF-A0AAN8KZZ6-F1
#
_entry.id   AF-A0AAN8KZZ6-F1
#
_cell.length_a   1.000
_cell.length_b   1.000
_cell.length_c   1.000
_cell.angle_alpha   90.00
_cell.angle_beta   90.00
_cell.angle_gamma   90.00
#
_symmetry.space_group_name_H-M   'P 1'
#
loop_
_entity.id
_entity.type
_entity.pdbx_description
1 polymer ?
#
loop_
_entity_poly.entity_id
_entity_poly.type
_entity_poly.pdbx_seq_one_letter_code
_entity_poly.pdbx_strand_id
1 'polypeptide(L)'
;ACKVLFILDGLDESQLPLDFHNNKRLSNVTKTTSVDVLLTNLIKGNLLPSALLWITSRPAAVDKIPSDCFDRVTEVRGFNDPQKEEYFKKRFSDDENLSSKIISHIKTSRSLFIMCHIPVFCWITAMVLGNMLRGSCSEEIPKTLTEMYIRFLLTLTNLENKKHGKNEPDLRKLSESDVQIILKLGKLASHNLLKSNLVFSEEDLRECDIDVNEAFLGSGMCTEIFREEDPMFRVKLYSFVHLSIQEFFAALYVSHCHANGLPWISPWVSLYFGKLDTLHDLHRCAVDKAFHNKNGHLDLFLRFLLGISLESNQILLKCLQLQTEGDKESIQNTIQYIKVKLSTEWFVSSERCINLLYCLIELKDNSLLNEILKFLTSQSLSKIELTPSQCSALAYMLLMSEEVLDEFDTRKYNTSSQGRSRLLPIVRYCRKAMLVACYFTDDCAEILASAIQMPGSHLRELSIIYSQLENQKPFIDALVSWVLARRELR
;
A
#
# COMPACT_ATOMS: atom_id res chain seq x y z
N ALA A 1 26.33 9.27 36.07
CA ALA A 1 25.89 8.08 35.32
C ALA A 1 25.66 8.50 33.87
N CYS A 2 26.25 7.80 32.90
CA CYS A 2 26.04 8.08 31.49
C CYS A 2 24.64 7.57 31.10
N LYS A 3 23.76 8.46 30.64
CA LYS A 3 22.47 8.05 30.06
C LYS A 3 22.74 7.67 28.61
N VAL A 4 22.54 6.40 28.29
CA VAL A 4 22.77 5.85 26.94
C VAL A 4 21.41 5.59 26.30
N LEU A 5 21.25 5.97 25.03
CA LEU A 5 20.09 5.66 24.20
C LEU A 5 20.58 4.84 23.01
N PHE A 6 19.98 3.68 22.80
CA PHE A 6 20.13 2.87 21.60
C PHE A 6 18.95 3.11 20.67
N ILE A 7 19.21 3.40 19.40
CA ILE A 7 18.19 3.50 18.37
C ILE A 7 18.39 2.31 17.43
N LEU A 8 17.39 1.45 17.36
CA LEU A 8 17.34 0.28 16.48
C LEU A 8 16.35 0.58 15.36
N ASP A 9 16.86 1.03 14.23
CA ASP A 9 16.05 1.43 13.08
C ASP A 9 15.80 0.22 12.16
N GLY A 10 14.54 -0.09 11.86
CA GLY A 10 14.16 -1.16 10.92
C GLY A 10 14.28 -2.59 11.46
N LEU A 11 13.69 -2.89 12.63
CA LEU A 11 13.75 -4.25 13.20
C LEU A 11 13.21 -5.33 12.25
N ASP A 12 12.22 -5.01 11.43
CA ASP A 12 11.63 -5.93 10.46
C ASP A 12 12.59 -6.34 9.34
N GLU A 13 13.65 -5.57 9.11
CA GLU A 13 14.74 -5.90 8.19
C GLU A 13 15.78 -6.81 8.84
N SER A 14 15.73 -6.96 10.16
CA SER A 14 16.57 -7.88 10.89
C SER A 14 16.19 -9.32 10.53
N GLN A 15 17.12 -10.00 9.88
CA GLN A 15 17.09 -11.46 9.65
C GLN A 15 17.44 -12.25 10.92
N LEU A 16 17.65 -11.57 12.06
CA LEU A 16 17.92 -12.22 13.32
C LEU A 16 16.66 -12.97 13.79
N PRO A 17 16.84 -14.16 14.38
CA PRO A 17 15.71 -14.93 14.91
C PRO A 17 15.05 -14.23 16.11
N LEU A 18 15.78 -13.36 16.81
CA LEU A 18 15.34 -12.69 18.04
C LEU A 18 14.77 -13.71 19.04
N ASP A 19 15.55 -14.77 19.30
CA ASP A 19 15.07 -15.89 20.09
C ASP A 19 15.08 -15.57 21.59
N PHE A 20 14.07 -14.81 22.03
CA PHE A 20 13.91 -14.43 23.42
C PHE A 20 13.73 -15.64 24.36
N HIS A 21 13.40 -16.83 23.87
CA HIS A 21 13.18 -18.01 24.70
C HIS A 21 14.46 -18.81 24.94
N ASN A 22 15.26 -19.05 23.90
CA ASN A 22 16.44 -19.90 23.98
C ASN A 22 17.74 -19.13 24.23
N ASN A 23 17.77 -17.82 23.98
CA ASN A 23 18.98 -17.04 24.18
C ASN A 23 19.39 -16.97 25.65
N LYS A 24 20.68 -17.25 25.91
CA LYS A 24 21.25 -17.24 27.26
C LYS A 24 21.20 -15.85 27.86
N ARG A 25 20.83 -15.78 29.14
CA ARG A 25 20.89 -14.54 29.90
C ARG A 25 22.33 -14.01 29.98
N LEU A 26 22.52 -12.75 29.63
CA LEU A 26 23.81 -12.07 29.62
C LEU A 26 23.71 -10.74 30.37
N SER A 27 24.54 -10.60 31.42
CA SER A 27 24.68 -9.36 32.18
C SER A 27 26.11 -8.79 32.18
N ASN A 28 27.10 -9.59 31.76
CA ASN A 28 28.48 -9.16 31.68
C ASN A 28 28.75 -8.46 30.34
N VAL A 29 29.02 -7.15 30.40
CA VAL A 29 29.29 -6.29 29.23
C VAL A 29 30.58 -6.62 28.48
N THR A 30 31.53 -7.32 29.09
CA THR A 30 32.82 -7.65 28.43
C THR A 30 32.80 -9.01 27.74
N LYS A 31 31.72 -9.78 27.85
CA LYS A 31 31.66 -11.14 27.31
C LYS A 31 31.20 -11.13 25.85
N THR A 32 32.05 -11.66 24.96
CA THR A 32 31.73 -11.85 23.55
C THR A 32 30.61 -12.87 23.36
N THR A 33 29.64 -12.53 22.49
CA THR A 33 28.52 -13.40 22.10
C THR A 33 27.98 -12.95 20.73
N SER A 34 27.00 -13.67 20.18
CA SER A 34 26.30 -13.26 18.95
C SER A 34 25.45 -12.00 19.14
N VAL A 35 25.22 -11.27 18.04
CA VAL A 35 24.39 -10.06 18.01
C VAL A 35 22.95 -10.34 18.45
N ASP A 36 22.39 -11.50 18.08
CA ASP A 36 21.06 -11.94 18.51
C ASP A 36 20.93 -12.05 20.04
N VAL A 37 21.95 -12.63 20.70
CA VAL A 37 22.00 -12.74 22.16
C VAL A 37 22.19 -11.36 22.80
N LEU A 38 22.98 -10.47 22.20
CA LEU A 38 23.15 -9.09 22.69
C LEU A 38 21.82 -8.32 22.63
N LEU A 39 21.16 -8.32 21.47
CA LEU A 39 19.91 -7.60 21.24
C LEU A 39 18.80 -8.08 22.16
N THR A 40 18.58 -9.39 22.26
CA THR A 40 17.53 -9.94 23.14
C THR A 40 17.79 -9.62 24.62
N ASN A 41 19.05 -9.60 25.08
CA ASN A 41 19.39 -9.22 26.45
C ASN A 41 19.35 -7.71 26.70
N LEU A 42 19.65 -6.89 25.70
CA LEU A 42 19.52 -5.44 25.77
C LEU A 42 18.03 -5.04 25.86
N ILE A 43 17.19 -5.62 25.00
CA ILE A 43 15.73 -5.40 24.99
C ILE A 43 15.08 -5.87 26.29
N LYS A 44 15.48 -7.04 26.82
CA LYS A 44 15.01 -7.52 28.13
C LYS A 44 15.56 -6.73 29.33
N GLY A 45 16.50 -5.79 29.13
CA GLY A 45 17.15 -5.06 30.21
C GLY A 45 18.13 -5.89 31.06
N ASN A 46 18.52 -7.09 30.62
CA ASN A 46 19.57 -7.88 31.28
C ASN A 46 20.95 -7.26 31.11
N LEU A 47 21.16 -6.61 29.96
CA LEU A 47 22.35 -5.88 29.60
C LEU A 47 22.03 -4.38 29.60
N LEU A 48 22.83 -3.58 30.31
CA LEU A 48 22.63 -2.12 30.42
C LEU A 48 21.20 -1.72 30.85
N PRO A 49 20.72 -2.14 32.03
CA PRO A 49 19.33 -1.92 32.48
C PRO A 49 18.91 -0.45 32.58
N SER A 50 19.86 0.49 32.61
CA SER A 50 19.59 1.93 32.65
C SER A 50 19.64 2.60 31.27
N ALA A 51 19.91 1.85 30.20
CA ALA A 51 19.88 2.36 28.85
C ALA A 51 18.44 2.46 28.35
N LEU A 52 18.18 3.48 27.53
CA LEU A 52 16.91 3.62 26.81
C LEU A 52 17.04 2.95 25.45
N LEU A 53 15.95 2.36 24.97
CA LEU A 53 15.86 1.78 23.64
C LEU A 53 14.73 2.44 22.87
N TRP A 54 14.99 2.84 21.62
CA TRP A 54 13.97 3.22 20.66
C TRP A 54 14.09 2.31 19.45
N ILE A 55 13.06 1.49 19.22
CA ILE A 55 13.00 0.55 18.11
C ILE A 55 11.98 1.07 17.09
N THR A 56 12.34 1.11 15.81
CA THR A 56 11.40 1.31 14.70
C THR A 56 11.19 -0.02 13.99
N SER A 57 9.97 -0.28 13.53
CA SER A 57 9.61 -1.54 12.87
C SER A 57 8.30 -1.38 12.11
N ARG A 58 8.12 -2.14 11.02
CA ARG A 58 6.78 -2.42 10.50
C ARG A 58 5.95 -3.19 11.52
N PRO A 59 4.61 -3.01 11.56
CA PRO A 59 3.73 -3.66 12.54
C PRO A 59 3.89 -5.18 12.58
N ALA A 60 4.05 -5.82 11.42
CA ALA A 60 4.15 -7.27 11.30
C ALA A 60 5.38 -7.91 12.00
N ALA A 61 6.42 -7.14 12.32
CA ALA A 61 7.60 -7.66 13.02
C ALA A 61 7.65 -7.29 14.51
N VAL A 62 6.68 -6.50 14.99
CA VAL A 62 6.59 -6.14 16.42
C VAL A 62 6.31 -7.38 17.28
N ASP A 63 5.53 -8.34 16.75
CA ASP A 63 5.19 -9.59 17.43
C ASP A 63 6.40 -10.51 17.71
N LYS A 64 7.56 -10.22 17.10
CA LYS A 64 8.82 -10.93 17.42
C LYS A 64 9.32 -10.59 18.83
N ILE A 65 8.92 -9.44 19.38
CA ILE A 65 9.34 -9.00 20.71
C ILE A 65 8.20 -9.28 21.70
N PRO A 66 8.48 -9.91 22.85
CA PRO A 66 7.52 -10.09 23.92
C PRO A 66 6.89 -8.77 24.37
N SER A 67 5.57 -8.74 24.56
CA SER A 67 4.83 -7.51 24.86
C SER A 67 5.21 -6.86 26.19
N ASP A 68 5.74 -7.64 27.13
CA ASP A 68 6.26 -7.20 28.43
C ASP A 68 7.60 -6.45 28.33
N CYS A 69 8.27 -6.48 27.18
CA CYS A 69 9.50 -5.73 26.92
C CYS A 69 9.26 -4.28 26.46
N PHE A 70 8.00 -3.85 26.28
CA PHE A 70 7.67 -2.51 25.81
C PHE A 70 7.12 -1.62 26.92
N ASP A 71 7.85 -0.56 27.27
CA ASP A 71 7.32 0.51 28.14
C ASP A 71 6.31 1.40 27.42
N ARG A 72 6.53 1.63 26.12
CA ARG A 72 5.69 2.49 25.28
C ARG A 72 5.73 2.01 23.82
N VAL A 73 4.56 2.00 23.20
CA VAL A 73 4.39 1.78 21.76
C VAL A 73 3.82 3.05 21.14
N THR A 74 4.32 3.45 19.97
CA THR A 74 3.80 4.60 19.22
C THR A 74 3.73 4.24 17.75
N GLU A 75 2.56 4.41 17.16
CA GLU A 75 2.30 4.16 15.74
C GLU A 75 2.54 5.44 14.93
N VAL A 76 3.46 5.37 13.96
CA VAL A 76 3.69 6.46 13.00
C VAL A 76 2.71 6.30 11.85
N ARG A 77 1.68 7.15 11.82
CA ARG A 77 0.57 7.04 10.84
C ARG A 77 0.84 7.79 9.53
N GLY A 78 1.67 8.82 9.54
CA GLY A 78 1.92 9.69 8.38
C GLY A 78 1.39 11.10 8.57
N PHE A 79 1.14 11.82 7.48
CA PHE A 79 0.70 13.21 7.48
C PHE A 79 -0.81 13.35 7.64
N ASN A 80 -1.24 14.16 8.60
CA ASN A 80 -2.62 14.65 8.63
C ASN A 80 -2.87 15.69 7.51
N ASP A 81 -4.12 16.07 7.31
CA ASP A 81 -4.51 16.94 6.19
C ASP A 81 -3.77 18.30 6.18
N PRO A 82 -3.61 19.02 7.30
CA PRO A 82 -2.76 20.22 7.35
C PRO A 82 -1.29 19.96 7.00
N GLN A 83 -0.71 18.85 7.48
CA GLN A 83 0.69 18.49 7.21
C GLN A 83 0.94 18.15 5.74
N LYS A 84 -0.04 17.57 5.04
CA LYS A 84 0.03 17.35 3.59
C LYS A 84 0.24 18.68 2.86
N GLU A 85 -0.57 19.69 3.17
CA GLU A 85 -0.41 21.03 2.57
C GLU A 85 0.91 21.69 2.96
N GLU A 86 1.29 21.60 4.23
CA GLU A 86 2.53 22.16 4.74
C GLU A 86 3.74 21.59 3.99
N TYR A 87 3.74 20.29 3.72
CA TYR A 87 4.79 19.64 2.93
C TYR A 87 4.94 20.29 1.55
N PHE A 88 3.86 20.44 0.79
CA PHE A 88 3.94 21.04 -0.55
C PHE A 88 4.31 22.53 -0.52
N LYS A 89 3.80 23.28 0.45
CA LYS A 89 4.18 24.69 0.68
C LYS A 89 5.68 24.83 0.95
N LYS A 90 6.25 23.96 1.81
CA LYS A 90 7.69 23.95 2.10
C LYS A 90 8.51 23.47 0.90
N ARG A 91 8.03 22.47 0.17
CA ARG A 91 8.75 21.87 -0.96
C ARG A 91 8.90 22.81 -2.15
N PHE A 92 7.92 23.70 -2.34
CA PHE A 92 7.85 24.70 -3.41
C PHE A 92 7.77 26.12 -2.86
N SER A 93 8.53 26.40 -1.79
CA SER A 93 8.57 27.72 -1.16
C SER A 93 9.08 28.82 -2.10
N ASP A 94 9.74 28.44 -3.18
CA ASP A 94 10.23 29.31 -4.25
C ASP A 94 9.12 29.74 -5.24
N ASP A 95 7.99 29.03 -5.29
CA ASP A 95 6.88 29.30 -6.22
C ASP A 95 5.52 28.99 -5.58
N GLU A 96 4.94 30.01 -4.93
CA GLU A 96 3.64 29.91 -4.26
C GLU A 96 2.48 29.57 -5.22
N ASN A 97 2.56 30.00 -6.49
CA ASN A 97 1.55 29.71 -7.49
C ASN A 97 1.57 28.23 -7.87
N LEU A 98 2.76 27.67 -8.08
CA LEU A 98 2.95 26.23 -8.31
C LEU A 98 2.48 25.41 -7.11
N SER A 99 2.90 25.79 -5.90
CA SER A 99 2.46 25.13 -4.67
C SER A 99 0.92 25.10 -4.57
N SER A 100 0.27 26.24 -4.79
CA SER A 100 -1.19 26.36 -4.73
C SER A 100 -1.89 25.51 -5.80
N LYS A 101 -1.35 25.46 -7.03
CA LYS A 101 -1.87 24.59 -8.10
C LYS A 101 -1.74 23.10 -7.75
N ILE A 102 -0.60 22.68 -7.20
CA ILE A 102 -0.36 21.30 -6.78
C ILE A 102 -1.34 20.91 -5.68
N ILE A 103 -1.47 21.72 -4.63
CA ILE A 103 -2.38 21.46 -3.51
C ILE A 103 -3.83 21.38 -4.00
N SER A 104 -4.25 22.31 -4.87
CA SER A 104 -5.59 22.30 -5.46
C SER A 104 -5.86 21.02 -6.27
N HIS A 105 -4.89 20.61 -7.09
CA HIS A 105 -5.00 19.39 -7.88
C HIS A 105 -5.10 18.14 -6.98
N ILE A 106 -4.23 18.02 -5.98
CA ILE A 106 -4.24 16.89 -5.05
C ILE A 106 -5.58 16.83 -4.31
N LYS A 107 -6.12 17.95 -3.83
CA LYS A 107 -7.45 18.00 -3.19
C LYS A 107 -8.59 17.60 -4.13
N THR A 108 -8.48 17.94 -5.42
CA THR A 108 -9.48 17.55 -6.43
C THR A 108 -9.45 16.04 -6.70
N SER A 109 -8.27 15.42 -6.61
CA SER A 109 -8.11 13.96 -6.77
C SER A 109 -8.07 13.25 -5.42
N ARG A 110 -9.23 12.76 -4.98
CA ARG A 110 -9.38 12.16 -3.64
C ARG A 110 -8.45 10.96 -3.40
N SER A 111 -8.18 10.16 -4.44
CA SER A 111 -7.22 9.05 -4.37
C SER A 111 -5.80 9.55 -4.07
N LEU A 112 -5.32 10.55 -4.81
CA LEU A 112 -4.00 11.16 -4.59
C LEU A 112 -3.90 11.81 -3.20
N PHE A 113 -4.95 12.53 -2.77
CA PHE A 113 -5.00 13.17 -1.46
C PHE A 113 -4.87 12.17 -0.30
N ILE A 114 -5.50 11.02 -0.42
CA ILE A 114 -5.46 9.97 0.61
C ILE A 114 -4.12 9.26 0.61
N MET A 115 -3.55 8.98 -0.56
CA MET A 115 -2.21 8.38 -0.63
C MET A 115 -1.14 9.31 -0.04
N CYS A 116 -1.28 10.63 -0.20
CA CYS A 116 -0.41 11.64 0.43
C CYS A 116 -0.45 11.61 1.97
N HIS A 117 -1.27 10.77 2.61
CA HIS A 117 -1.09 10.44 4.03
C HIS A 117 0.29 9.82 4.29
N ILE A 118 0.80 8.97 3.40
CA ILE A 118 2.14 8.39 3.55
C ILE A 118 3.16 9.34 2.87
N PRO A 119 4.17 9.85 3.59
CA PRO A 119 5.07 10.89 3.09
C PRO A 119 5.77 10.61 1.76
N VAL A 120 6.09 9.35 1.46
CA VAL A 120 6.72 8.97 0.19
C VAL A 120 5.85 9.34 -1.02
N PHE A 121 4.52 9.24 -0.91
CA PHE A 121 3.64 9.66 -2.00
C PHE A 121 3.63 11.18 -2.16
N CYS A 122 3.78 11.95 -1.08
CA CYS A 122 3.97 13.41 -1.21
C CYS A 122 5.26 13.73 -1.98
N TRP A 123 6.34 12.99 -1.72
CA TRP A 123 7.59 13.13 -2.47
C TRP A 123 7.43 12.79 -3.95
N ILE A 124 6.83 11.64 -4.28
CA ILE A 124 6.56 11.23 -5.66
C ILE A 124 5.67 12.26 -6.38
N THR A 125 4.56 12.66 -5.77
CA THR A 125 3.64 13.65 -6.33
C THR A 125 4.30 15.00 -6.53
N ALA A 126 5.11 15.47 -5.57
CA ALA A 126 5.87 16.71 -5.74
C ALA A 126 6.85 16.60 -6.90
N MET A 127 7.57 15.48 -7.04
CA MET A 127 8.53 15.29 -8.11
C MET A 127 7.87 15.33 -9.49
N VAL A 128 6.75 14.63 -9.66
CA VAL A 128 6.05 14.58 -10.94
C VAL A 128 5.34 15.89 -11.25
N LEU A 129 4.47 16.36 -10.35
CA LEU A 129 3.68 17.56 -10.60
C LEU A 129 4.55 18.82 -10.64
N GLY A 130 5.61 18.88 -9.83
CA GLY A 130 6.58 19.97 -9.88
C GLY A 130 7.28 20.06 -11.23
N ASN A 131 7.65 18.92 -11.84
CA ASN A 131 8.25 18.91 -13.17
C ASN A 131 7.23 19.25 -14.27
N MET A 132 6.03 18.67 -14.22
CA MET A 132 4.98 18.89 -15.23
C MET A 132 4.46 20.33 -15.25
N LEU A 133 4.21 20.92 -14.09
CA LEU A 133 3.57 22.24 -13.96
C LEU A 133 4.57 23.40 -14.05
N ARG A 134 5.88 23.16 -13.88
CA ARG A 134 6.94 24.14 -14.18
C ARG A 134 7.23 24.23 -15.68
N GLY A 135 7.02 23.14 -16.42
CA GLY A 135 7.20 23.11 -17.87
C GLY A 135 5.98 23.65 -18.64
N SER A 136 6.17 23.93 -19.92
CA SER A 136 5.09 24.22 -20.88
C SER A 136 4.37 22.94 -21.37
N CYS A 137 4.25 21.93 -20.50
CA CYS A 137 3.60 20.67 -20.85
C CYS A 137 2.08 20.81 -20.77
N SER A 138 1.41 20.82 -21.92
CA SER A 138 -0.05 20.75 -22.08
C SER A 138 -0.63 19.36 -21.74
N GLU A 139 0.12 18.50 -21.07
CA GLU A 139 -0.29 17.13 -20.81
C GLU A 139 -1.28 17.04 -19.65
N GLU A 140 -2.24 16.13 -19.77
CA GLU A 140 -3.23 15.89 -18.74
C GLU A 140 -2.57 15.39 -17.45
N ILE A 141 -2.90 16.03 -16.33
CA ILE A 141 -2.34 15.68 -15.02
C ILE A 141 -2.85 14.28 -14.63
N PRO A 142 -1.99 13.37 -14.15
CA PRO A 142 -2.39 12.03 -13.73
C PRO A 142 -3.54 12.01 -12.73
N LYS A 143 -4.46 11.10 -12.97
CA LYS A 143 -5.63 10.86 -12.11
C LYS A 143 -5.52 9.55 -11.34
N THR A 144 -4.75 8.58 -11.86
CA THR A 144 -4.54 7.29 -11.21
C THR A 144 -3.15 7.15 -10.61
N LEU A 145 -2.98 6.16 -9.71
CA LEU A 145 -1.69 5.86 -9.09
C LEU A 145 -0.68 5.37 -10.14
N THR A 146 -1.14 4.54 -11.08
CA THR A 146 -0.26 4.01 -12.14
C THR A 146 0.23 5.12 -13.06
N GLU A 147 -0.64 6.04 -13.48
CA GLU A 147 -0.23 7.21 -14.27
C GLU A 147 0.80 8.06 -13.52
N MET A 148 0.64 8.21 -12.20
CA MET A 148 1.62 8.88 -11.35
C MET A 148 2.99 8.19 -11.38
N TYR A 149 3.02 6.87 -11.23
CA TYR A 149 4.28 6.11 -11.17
C TYR A 149 4.97 6.01 -12.53
N ILE A 150 4.22 5.91 -13.62
CA ILE A 150 4.77 5.96 -14.98
C ILE A 150 5.49 7.29 -15.19
N ARG A 151 4.86 8.41 -14.83
CA ARG A 151 5.48 9.73 -14.97
C ARG A 151 6.62 9.96 -13.98
N PHE A 152 6.55 9.36 -12.79
CA PHE A 152 7.65 9.35 -11.83
C PHE A 152 8.88 8.65 -12.40
N LEU A 153 8.72 7.46 -12.98
CA LEU A 153 9.79 6.74 -13.67
C LEU A 153 10.40 7.60 -14.78
N LEU A 154 9.57 8.13 -15.69
CA LEU A 154 10.04 8.97 -16.80
C LEU A 154 10.76 10.23 -16.29
N THR A 155 10.27 10.86 -15.22
CA THR A 155 10.90 12.06 -14.63
C THR A 155 12.25 11.72 -14.01
N LEU A 156 12.36 10.60 -13.28
CA LEU A 156 13.61 10.16 -12.68
C LEU A 156 14.66 9.83 -13.74
N THR A 157 14.31 9.03 -14.74
CA THR A 157 15.25 8.69 -15.83
C THR A 157 15.75 9.94 -16.56
N ASN A 158 14.88 10.91 -16.79
CA ASN A 158 15.28 12.17 -17.43
C ASN A 158 16.20 13.02 -16.56
N LEU A 159 15.97 13.07 -15.25
CA LEU A 159 16.85 13.80 -14.33
C LEU A 159 18.23 13.14 -14.25
N GLU A 160 18.30 11.82 -14.26
CA GLU A 160 19.57 11.10 -14.32
C GLU A 160 20.29 11.34 -15.65
N ASN A 161 19.59 11.27 -16.78
CA ASN A 161 20.19 11.57 -18.08
C ASN A 161 20.75 13.00 -18.17
N LYS A 162 20.08 13.99 -17.55
CA LYS A 162 20.58 15.37 -17.43
C LYS A 162 21.85 15.45 -16.58
N LYS A 163 21.91 14.77 -15.43
CA LYS A 163 23.11 14.74 -14.56
C LYS A 163 24.33 14.19 -15.30
N HIS A 164 24.12 13.23 -16.20
CA HIS A 164 25.17 12.60 -17.00
C HIS A 164 25.43 13.30 -18.35
N GLY A 165 24.90 14.51 -18.56
CA GLY A 165 25.21 15.34 -19.72
C GLY A 165 24.65 14.85 -21.06
N LYS A 166 23.65 13.97 -21.07
CA LYS A 166 22.95 13.57 -22.31
C LYS A 166 22.00 14.69 -22.76
N ASN A 167 22.04 15.06 -24.06
CA ASN A 167 21.26 16.17 -24.64
C ASN A 167 19.74 15.91 -24.74
N GLU A 168 18.99 17.02 -24.72
CA GLU A 168 17.54 17.28 -24.71
C GLU A 168 16.58 16.24 -24.07
N PRO A 169 15.88 16.61 -22.97
CA PRO A 169 14.92 15.74 -22.30
C PRO A 169 13.64 15.62 -23.12
N ASP A 170 13.45 14.51 -23.84
CA ASP A 170 12.13 14.10 -24.31
C ASP A 170 11.54 13.14 -23.27
N LEU A 171 10.48 13.57 -22.58
CA LEU A 171 9.74 12.78 -21.61
C LEU A 171 9.25 11.43 -22.18
N ARG A 172 9.22 11.28 -23.51
CA ARG A 172 8.71 10.11 -24.22
C ARG A 172 9.79 9.22 -24.82
N LYS A 173 11.08 9.58 -24.71
CA LYS A 173 12.18 8.77 -25.29
C LYS A 173 13.14 8.30 -24.22
N LEU A 174 12.88 7.10 -23.73
CA LEU A 174 13.87 6.31 -23.03
C LEU A 174 14.90 5.82 -24.04
N SER A 175 16.19 5.95 -23.71
CA SER A 175 17.25 5.32 -24.52
C SER A 175 17.23 3.81 -24.35
N GLU A 176 17.85 3.06 -25.26
CA GLU A 176 17.95 1.60 -25.14
C GLU A 176 18.62 1.18 -23.83
N SER A 177 19.64 1.92 -23.37
CA SER A 177 20.27 1.67 -22.07
C SER A 177 19.31 1.86 -20.91
N ASP A 178 18.45 2.88 -20.97
CA ASP A 178 17.48 3.16 -19.90
C ASP A 178 16.43 2.04 -19.83
N VAL A 179 15.96 1.55 -20.97
CA VAL A 179 15.04 0.42 -21.07
C VAL A 179 15.67 -0.83 -20.44
N GLN A 180 16.92 -1.14 -20.76
CA GLN A 180 17.61 -2.29 -20.20
C GLN A 180 17.73 -2.20 -18.68
N ILE A 181 18.10 -1.04 -18.13
CA ILE A 181 18.17 -0.84 -16.68
C ILE A 181 16.79 -1.03 -16.04
N ILE A 182 15.74 -0.43 -16.60
CA ILE A 182 14.36 -0.55 -16.10
C ILE A 182 13.92 -2.02 -16.07
N LEU A 183 14.23 -2.80 -17.10
CA LEU A 183 13.88 -4.22 -17.17
C LEU A 183 14.67 -5.06 -16.16
N LYS A 184 15.97 -4.80 -15.98
CA LYS A 184 16.78 -5.48 -14.95
C LYS A 184 16.25 -5.20 -13.54
N LEU A 185 15.90 -3.94 -13.24
CA LEU A 185 15.28 -3.55 -11.98
C LEU A 185 13.91 -4.21 -11.80
N GLY A 186 13.12 -4.27 -12.87
CA GLY A 186 11.86 -4.99 -12.90
C GLY A 186 12.01 -6.48 -12.58
N LYS A 187 13.04 -7.14 -13.16
CA LYS A 187 13.39 -8.54 -12.87
C LYS A 187 13.71 -8.72 -11.39
N LEU A 188 14.61 -7.91 -10.84
CA LEU A 188 14.99 -7.92 -9.42
C LEU A 188 13.78 -7.69 -8.50
N ALA A 189 12.96 -6.69 -8.82
CA ALA A 189 11.79 -6.33 -8.04
C ALA A 189 10.75 -7.45 -8.03
N SER A 190 10.47 -8.06 -9.20
CA SER A 190 9.54 -9.18 -9.30
C SER A 190 10.03 -10.40 -8.54
N HIS A 191 11.32 -10.73 -8.64
CA HIS A 191 11.91 -11.87 -7.94
C HIS A 191 11.75 -11.75 -6.42
N ASN A 192 12.06 -10.57 -5.89
CA ASN A 192 11.97 -10.31 -4.46
C ASN A 192 10.52 -10.16 -3.98
N LEU A 193 9.65 -9.50 -4.75
CA LEU A 193 8.25 -9.32 -4.37
C LEU A 193 7.53 -10.66 -4.26
N LEU A 194 7.70 -11.55 -5.24
CA LEU A 194 7.04 -12.86 -5.26
C LEU A 194 7.56 -13.81 -4.15
N LYS A 195 8.78 -13.57 -3.64
CA LYS A 195 9.34 -14.25 -2.47
C LYS A 195 9.00 -13.56 -1.14
N SER A 196 8.31 -12.42 -1.17
CA SER A 196 8.07 -11.56 0.00
C SER A 196 9.35 -11.01 0.66
N ASN A 197 10.39 -10.80 -0.15
CA ASN A 197 11.65 -10.18 0.25
C ASN A 197 11.64 -8.67 -0.04
N LEU A 198 12.19 -7.88 0.89
CA LEU A 198 12.35 -6.43 0.76
C LEU A 198 13.79 -5.97 0.63
N VAL A 199 14.71 -6.82 1.09
CA VAL A 199 16.14 -6.62 1.02
C VAL A 199 16.73 -7.68 0.09
N PHE A 200 17.77 -7.29 -0.65
CA PHE A 200 18.48 -8.14 -1.61
C PHE A 200 19.98 -7.88 -1.52
N SER A 201 20.80 -8.87 -1.86
CA SER A 201 22.26 -8.80 -1.77
C SER A 201 22.93 -8.42 -3.10
N GLU A 202 24.26 -8.27 -3.08
CA GLU A 202 25.05 -8.13 -4.31
C GLU A 202 24.97 -9.37 -5.23
N GLU A 203 24.72 -10.54 -4.68
CA GLU A 203 24.47 -11.75 -5.46
C GLU A 203 23.15 -11.63 -6.24
N ASP A 204 22.08 -11.16 -5.59
CA ASP A 204 20.78 -10.94 -6.24
C ASP A 204 20.88 -9.91 -7.38
N LEU A 205 21.67 -8.85 -7.19
CA LEU A 205 21.98 -7.86 -8.23
C LEU A 205 22.70 -8.51 -9.41
N ARG A 206 23.72 -9.34 -9.15
CA ARG A 206 24.49 -10.06 -10.17
C ARG A 206 23.62 -11.07 -10.95
N GLU A 207 22.71 -11.78 -10.28
CA GLU A 207 21.74 -12.69 -10.94
C GLU A 207 20.76 -11.96 -11.87
N CYS A 208 20.53 -10.66 -11.61
CA CYS A 208 19.72 -9.78 -12.45
C CYS A 208 20.56 -8.97 -13.46
N ASP A 209 21.86 -9.28 -13.60
CA ASP A 209 22.81 -8.61 -14.48
C ASP A 209 22.98 -7.11 -14.17
N ILE A 210 22.79 -6.69 -12.92
CA ILE A 210 22.95 -5.30 -12.46
C ILE A 210 24.34 -5.13 -11.84
N ASP A 211 25.13 -4.19 -12.36
CA ASP A 211 26.41 -3.83 -11.75
C ASP A 211 26.18 -2.96 -10.50
N VAL A 212 26.85 -3.30 -9.40
CA VAL A 212 26.84 -2.55 -8.14
C VAL A 212 27.42 -1.14 -8.31
N ASN A 213 28.12 -0.84 -9.41
CA ASN A 213 28.63 0.49 -9.71
C ASN A 213 27.74 1.27 -10.70
N GLU A 214 26.61 0.71 -11.17
CA GLU A 214 25.69 1.43 -12.06
C GLU A 214 25.04 2.63 -11.34
N ALA A 215 24.82 3.72 -12.10
CA ALA A 215 24.30 5.01 -11.63
C ALA A 215 22.94 4.94 -10.89
N PHE A 216 22.23 3.82 -11.02
CA PHE A 216 20.96 3.55 -10.35
C PHE A 216 21.04 3.64 -8.81
N LEU A 217 22.13 3.22 -8.17
CA LEU A 217 22.29 3.37 -6.72
C LEU A 217 22.39 4.85 -6.29
N GLY A 218 22.84 5.74 -7.19
CA GLY A 218 22.85 7.19 -7.01
C GLY A 218 21.56 7.90 -7.41
N SER A 219 20.62 7.20 -8.06
CA SER A 219 19.35 7.76 -8.56
C SER A 219 18.30 8.01 -7.48
N GLY A 220 18.53 7.49 -6.27
CA GLY A 220 17.57 7.55 -5.15
C GLY A 220 16.39 6.60 -5.31
N MET A 221 16.50 5.57 -6.16
CA MET A 221 15.51 4.48 -6.29
C MET A 221 15.81 3.29 -5.37
N CYS A 222 17.07 3.10 -4.99
CA CYS A 222 17.52 2.12 -4.00
C CYS A 222 18.34 2.77 -2.90
N THR A 223 18.31 2.13 -1.73
CA THR A 223 19.15 2.44 -0.57
C THR A 223 20.10 1.29 -0.30
N GLU A 224 21.36 1.60 -0.01
CA GLU A 224 22.36 0.65 0.49
C GLU A 224 22.17 0.47 2.00
N ILE A 225 22.14 -0.78 2.44
CA ILE A 225 21.99 -1.23 3.83
C ILE A 225 23.20 -2.12 4.16
N PHE A 226 23.83 -1.91 5.31
CA PHE A 226 25.02 -2.68 5.68
C PHE A 226 24.69 -3.85 6.59
N ARG A 227 25.29 -5.03 6.33
CA ARG A 227 25.35 -6.16 7.28
C ARG A 227 26.81 -6.38 7.70
N GLU A 228 27.11 -6.18 8.98
CA GLU A 228 28.43 -6.48 9.55
C GLU A 228 28.32 -7.76 10.37
N GLU A 229 28.48 -8.92 9.71
CA GLU A 229 28.51 -10.21 10.40
C GLU A 229 29.90 -10.83 10.53
N ASP A 230 30.91 -10.31 9.83
CA ASP A 230 32.31 -10.67 10.01
C ASP A 230 33.22 -9.52 9.51
N PRO A 231 34.24 -9.05 10.25
CA PRO A 231 35.23 -8.09 9.75
C PRO A 231 35.89 -8.51 8.42
N MET A 232 35.87 -9.80 8.10
CA MET A 232 36.39 -10.39 6.87
C MET A 232 35.38 -10.43 5.71
N PHE A 233 34.07 -10.34 5.99
CA PHE A 233 32.98 -10.38 5.01
C PHE A 233 31.91 -9.32 5.33
N ARG A 234 32.15 -8.07 4.90
CA ARG A 234 31.10 -7.05 4.85
C ARG A 234 30.19 -7.36 3.66
N VAL A 235 29.00 -7.88 3.94
CA VAL A 235 27.98 -8.11 2.91
C VAL A 235 27.11 -6.85 2.81
N LYS A 236 27.07 -6.26 1.62
CA LYS A 236 26.19 -5.13 1.32
C LYS A 236 24.81 -5.67 0.93
N LEU A 237 23.79 -5.13 1.59
CA LEU A 237 22.40 -5.35 1.26
C LEU A 237 21.83 -4.07 0.65
N TYR A 238 20.73 -4.23 -0.07
CA TYR A 238 20.06 -3.14 -0.76
C TYR A 238 18.56 -3.32 -0.61
N SER A 239 17.83 -2.22 -0.68
CA SER A 239 16.37 -2.23 -0.76
C SER A 239 15.89 -1.14 -1.71
N PHE A 240 14.67 -1.26 -2.23
CA PHE A 240 14.02 -0.12 -2.86
C PHE A 240 13.64 0.91 -1.79
N VAL A 241 13.71 2.21 -2.11
CA VAL A 241 13.38 3.29 -1.14
C VAL A 241 12.00 3.12 -0.53
N HIS A 242 11.07 2.51 -1.27
CA HIS A 242 9.77 2.11 -0.74
C HIS A 242 9.21 0.91 -1.49
N LEU A 243 8.45 0.06 -0.79
CA LEU A 243 7.84 -1.16 -1.34
C LEU A 243 6.97 -0.88 -2.58
N SER A 244 6.26 0.25 -2.62
CA SER A 244 5.45 0.62 -3.79
C SER A 244 6.29 0.81 -5.07
N ILE A 245 7.56 1.20 -4.96
CA ILE A 245 8.48 1.30 -6.10
C ILE A 245 8.83 -0.11 -6.59
N GLN A 246 9.14 -1.02 -5.66
CA GLN A 246 9.36 -2.44 -5.96
C GLN A 246 8.13 -3.06 -6.64
N GLU A 247 6.93 -2.85 -6.09
CA GLU A 247 5.68 -3.38 -6.66
C GLU A 247 5.40 -2.83 -8.06
N PHE A 248 5.70 -1.55 -8.30
CA PHE A 248 5.56 -0.93 -9.62
C PHE A 248 6.53 -1.54 -10.65
N PHE A 249 7.81 -1.66 -10.30
CA PHE A 249 8.81 -2.29 -11.17
C PHE A 249 8.49 -3.77 -11.45
N ALA A 250 8.02 -4.50 -10.44
CA ALA A 250 7.56 -5.86 -10.61
C ALA A 250 6.39 -5.95 -11.59
N ALA A 251 5.41 -5.05 -11.49
CA ALA A 251 4.27 -5.00 -12.41
C ALA A 251 4.71 -4.71 -13.85
N LEU A 252 5.62 -3.75 -14.06
CA LEU A 252 6.21 -3.47 -15.37
C LEU A 252 6.88 -4.69 -15.98
N TYR A 253 7.67 -5.42 -15.19
CA TYR A 253 8.38 -6.60 -15.66
C TYR A 253 7.44 -7.76 -16.00
N VAL A 254 6.41 -7.99 -15.18
CA VAL A 254 5.40 -9.02 -15.48
C VAL A 254 4.62 -8.68 -16.75
N SER A 255 4.24 -7.41 -16.94
CA SER A 255 3.63 -6.96 -18.21
C SER A 255 4.57 -7.17 -19.41
N HIS A 256 5.86 -6.85 -19.26
CA HIS A 256 6.85 -7.07 -20.32
C HIS A 256 7.03 -8.55 -20.66
N CYS A 257 7.12 -9.42 -19.65
CA CYS A 257 7.23 -10.87 -19.83
C CYS A 257 6.00 -11.43 -20.56
N HIS A 258 4.80 -10.96 -20.22
CA HIS A 258 3.56 -11.38 -20.89
C HIS A 258 3.57 -10.99 -22.36
N ALA A 259 3.87 -9.74 -22.67
CA ALA A 259 3.86 -9.23 -24.04
C ALA A 259 4.89 -9.91 -24.95
N ASN A 260 6.02 -10.37 -24.40
CA ASN A 260 7.14 -10.91 -25.17
C ASN A 260 7.30 -12.45 -25.03
N GLY A 261 6.36 -13.14 -24.36
CA GLY A 261 6.32 -14.61 -24.24
C GLY A 261 6.88 -15.15 -22.92
N LEU A 262 5.96 -15.46 -21.98
CA LEU A 262 6.23 -15.87 -20.59
C LEU A 262 7.13 -17.11 -20.36
N PRO A 263 7.26 -18.11 -21.25
CA PRO A 263 8.15 -19.25 -20.96
C PRO A 263 9.64 -18.96 -21.18
N TRP A 264 10.01 -18.01 -22.05
CA TRP A 264 11.41 -17.80 -22.46
C TRP A 264 12.12 -16.69 -21.67
N ILE A 265 11.36 -15.72 -21.13
CA ILE A 265 11.93 -14.51 -20.53
C ILE A 265 12.10 -14.64 -19.01
N SER A 266 11.19 -15.33 -18.32
CA SER A 266 11.31 -15.56 -16.88
C SER A 266 10.59 -16.85 -16.42
N PRO A 267 11.32 -17.96 -16.29
CA PRO A 267 10.78 -19.22 -15.76
C PRO A 267 10.11 -19.06 -14.38
N TRP A 268 10.60 -18.12 -13.56
CA TRP A 268 10.06 -17.83 -12.23
C TRP A 268 8.66 -17.20 -12.28
N VAL A 269 8.44 -16.22 -13.16
CA VAL A 269 7.12 -15.60 -13.34
C VAL A 269 6.13 -16.64 -13.89
N SER A 270 6.57 -17.48 -14.83
CA SER A 270 5.75 -18.59 -15.35
C SER A 270 5.42 -19.63 -14.29
N LEU A 271 6.37 -20.00 -13.41
CA LEU A 271 6.11 -20.91 -12.30
C LEU A 271 5.08 -20.33 -11.32
N TYR A 272 5.16 -19.02 -11.07
CA TYR A 272 4.26 -18.37 -10.12
C TYR A 272 2.84 -18.20 -10.65
N PHE A 273 2.67 -17.77 -11.90
CA PHE A 273 1.36 -17.49 -12.49
C PHE A 273 0.77 -18.65 -13.31
N GLY A 274 1.57 -19.66 -13.65
CA GLY A 274 1.18 -20.75 -14.53
C GLY A 274 1.22 -20.38 -16.01
N LYS A 275 0.55 -21.19 -16.84
CA LYS A 275 0.38 -20.91 -18.27
C LYS A 275 -0.71 -19.84 -18.45
N LEU A 276 -0.35 -18.74 -19.09
CA LEU A 276 -1.23 -17.59 -19.32
C LEU A 276 -1.30 -17.32 -20.83
N ASP A 277 -2.45 -17.63 -21.43
CA ASP A 277 -2.64 -17.52 -22.88
C ASP A 277 -3.13 -16.12 -23.27
N THR A 278 -3.87 -15.44 -22.38
CA THR A 278 -4.39 -14.10 -22.63
C THR A 278 -4.05 -13.12 -21.50
N LEU A 279 -4.12 -11.82 -21.80
CA LEU A 279 -4.00 -10.76 -20.79
C LEU A 279 -5.06 -10.90 -19.69
N HIS A 280 -6.27 -11.33 -20.05
CA HIS A 280 -7.33 -11.60 -19.07
C HIS A 280 -6.94 -12.73 -18.11
N ASP A 281 -6.29 -13.80 -18.58
CA ASP A 281 -5.84 -14.89 -17.71
C ASP A 281 -4.79 -14.41 -16.71
N LEU A 282 -3.85 -13.56 -17.16
CA LEU A 282 -2.85 -12.93 -16.29
C LEU A 282 -3.53 -12.10 -15.20
N HIS A 283 -4.43 -11.20 -15.60
CA HIS A 283 -5.16 -10.36 -14.67
C HIS A 283 -6.00 -11.16 -13.69
N ARG A 284 -6.73 -12.17 -14.17
CA ARG A 284 -7.54 -13.05 -13.34
C ARG A 284 -6.69 -13.74 -12.28
N CYS A 285 -5.56 -14.33 -12.68
CA CYS A 285 -4.63 -14.99 -11.77
C CYS A 285 -4.06 -14.00 -10.73
N ALA A 286 -3.68 -12.80 -11.16
CA ALA A 286 -3.18 -11.75 -10.27
C ALA A 286 -4.25 -11.26 -9.27
N VAL A 287 -5.49 -11.05 -9.73
CA VAL A 287 -6.65 -10.69 -8.89
C VAL A 287 -6.89 -11.78 -7.86
N ASP A 288 -6.95 -13.05 -8.27
CA ASP A 288 -7.14 -14.18 -7.34
C ASP A 288 -6.03 -14.24 -6.29
N LYS A 289 -4.77 -14.14 -6.68
CA LYS A 289 -3.65 -14.20 -5.73
C LYS A 289 -3.63 -13.04 -4.73
N ALA A 290 -3.85 -11.81 -5.18
CA ALA A 290 -3.90 -10.65 -4.28
C ALA A 290 -5.13 -10.69 -3.35
N PHE A 291 -6.26 -11.19 -3.86
CA PHE A 291 -7.50 -11.28 -3.10
C PHE A 291 -7.43 -12.29 -1.95
N HIS A 292 -6.82 -13.47 -2.17
CA HIS A 292 -6.66 -14.49 -1.12
C HIS A 292 -5.50 -14.18 -0.17
N ASN A 293 -4.70 -13.16 -0.48
CA ASN A 293 -3.58 -12.78 0.36
C ASN A 293 -4.04 -11.88 1.52
N LYS A 294 -3.86 -12.37 2.76
CA LYS A 294 -4.33 -11.68 3.97
C LYS A 294 -3.56 -10.41 4.33
N ASN A 295 -2.29 -10.31 3.95
CA ASN A 295 -1.42 -9.19 4.35
C ASN A 295 -1.34 -8.05 3.33
N GLY A 296 -2.01 -8.19 2.17
CA GLY A 296 -2.07 -7.15 1.15
C GLY A 296 -0.76 -6.91 0.39
N HIS A 297 0.24 -7.80 0.49
CA HIS A 297 1.56 -7.57 -0.13
C HIS A 297 1.56 -7.50 -1.67
N LEU A 298 0.45 -7.85 -2.33
CA LEU A 298 0.30 -7.75 -3.79
C LEU A 298 -0.70 -6.67 -4.22
N ASP A 299 -1.19 -5.85 -3.28
CA ASP A 299 -2.28 -4.93 -3.55
C ASP A 299 -1.87 -3.82 -4.51
N LEU A 300 -0.73 -3.16 -4.30
CA LEU A 300 -0.28 -2.12 -5.22
C LEU A 300 0.27 -2.75 -6.49
N PHE A 301 0.97 -3.88 -6.41
CA PHE A 301 1.38 -4.64 -7.59
C PHE A 301 0.19 -4.91 -8.52
N LEU A 302 -0.94 -5.40 -7.99
CA LEU A 302 -2.14 -5.66 -8.78
C LEU A 302 -2.66 -4.39 -9.44
N ARG A 303 -2.78 -3.29 -8.68
CA ARG A 303 -3.23 -1.99 -9.19
C ARG A 303 -2.36 -1.50 -10.33
N PHE A 304 -1.04 -1.58 -10.17
CA PHE A 304 -0.08 -1.21 -11.21
C PHE A 304 -0.19 -2.10 -12.43
N LEU A 305 -0.27 -3.43 -12.25
CA LEU A 305 -0.38 -4.37 -13.36
C LEU A 305 -1.61 -4.08 -14.23
N LEU A 306 -2.76 -3.85 -13.59
CA LEU A 306 -4.00 -3.51 -14.26
C LEU A 306 -3.93 -2.13 -14.92
N GLY A 307 -3.39 -1.11 -14.23
CA GLY A 307 -3.23 0.22 -14.80
C GLY A 307 -2.27 0.25 -15.99
N ILE A 308 -1.16 -0.49 -15.95
CA ILE A 308 -0.17 -0.58 -17.04
C ILE A 308 -0.78 -1.21 -18.28
N SER A 309 -1.75 -2.12 -18.12
CA SER A 309 -2.42 -2.78 -19.24
C SER A 309 -3.28 -1.85 -20.12
N LEU A 310 -3.61 -0.64 -19.64
CA LEU A 310 -4.39 0.31 -20.42
C LEU A 310 -3.58 0.90 -21.57
N GLU A 311 -4.17 0.95 -22.75
CA GLU A 311 -3.59 1.56 -23.97
C GLU A 311 -3.06 2.99 -23.71
N SER A 312 -3.80 3.81 -22.94
CA SER A 312 -3.37 5.18 -22.62
C SER A 312 -2.05 5.25 -21.85
N ASN A 313 -1.75 4.22 -21.06
CA ASN A 313 -0.55 4.12 -20.24
C ASN A 313 0.59 3.43 -21.00
N GLN A 314 0.27 2.40 -21.80
CA GLN A 314 1.24 1.73 -22.66
C GLN A 314 1.84 2.69 -23.71
N ILE A 315 1.08 3.67 -24.21
CA ILE A 315 1.60 4.69 -25.15
C ILE A 315 2.78 5.46 -24.54
N LEU A 316 2.74 5.76 -23.24
CA LEU A 316 3.83 6.44 -22.52
C LEU A 316 5.03 5.51 -22.26
N LEU A 317 4.80 4.19 -22.32
CA LEU A 317 5.80 3.15 -22.08
C LEU A 317 6.17 2.39 -23.37
N LYS A 318 5.93 2.97 -24.55
CA LYS A 318 6.10 2.28 -25.84
C LYS A 318 7.50 1.67 -26.02
N CYS A 319 8.52 2.31 -25.46
CA CYS A 319 9.91 1.82 -25.45
C CYS A 319 10.10 0.45 -24.77
N LEU A 320 9.19 0.06 -23.86
CA LEU A 320 9.22 -1.22 -23.14
C LEU A 320 8.53 -2.36 -23.89
N GLN A 321 7.99 -2.12 -25.09
CA GLN A 321 7.35 -3.13 -25.94
C GLN A 321 6.26 -3.93 -25.21
N LEU A 322 5.38 -3.23 -24.48
CA LEU A 322 4.32 -3.84 -23.66
C LEU A 322 3.03 -4.15 -24.44
N GLN A 323 2.96 -3.83 -25.73
CA GLN A 323 1.70 -3.92 -26.50
C GLN A 323 1.36 -5.36 -26.85
N THR A 324 0.14 -5.78 -26.53
CA THR A 324 -0.47 -7.04 -26.95
C THR A 324 -1.70 -6.78 -27.82
N GLU A 325 -1.80 -7.45 -28.97
CA GLU A 325 -3.01 -7.41 -29.80
C GLU A 325 -4.14 -8.16 -29.06
N GLY A 326 -5.28 -7.50 -28.78
CA GLY A 326 -6.44 -8.11 -28.08
C GLY A 326 -6.80 -7.51 -26.71
N ASP A 327 -6.16 -6.41 -26.30
CA ASP A 327 -6.27 -5.90 -24.92
C ASP A 327 -7.66 -5.39 -24.53
N LYS A 328 -8.44 -4.79 -25.44
CA LYS A 328 -9.74 -4.18 -25.06
C LYS A 328 -10.76 -5.18 -24.55
N GLU A 329 -10.91 -6.32 -25.23
CA GLU A 329 -11.82 -7.38 -24.80
C GLU A 329 -11.32 -8.01 -23.49
N SER A 330 -10.01 -8.27 -23.39
CA SER A 330 -9.39 -8.81 -22.17
C SER A 330 -9.55 -7.89 -20.96
N ILE A 331 -9.40 -6.58 -21.15
CA ILE A 331 -9.64 -5.57 -20.12
C ILE A 331 -11.11 -5.57 -19.71
N GLN A 332 -12.05 -5.61 -20.67
CA GLN A 332 -13.48 -5.64 -20.35
C GLN A 332 -13.87 -6.91 -19.56
N ASN A 333 -13.32 -8.07 -19.94
CA ASN A 333 -13.51 -9.32 -19.21
C ASN A 333 -12.91 -9.23 -17.80
N THR A 334 -11.77 -8.56 -17.65
CA THR A 334 -11.14 -8.32 -16.35
C THR A 334 -12.00 -7.43 -15.45
N ILE A 335 -12.54 -6.32 -15.98
CA ILE A 335 -13.46 -5.43 -15.27
C ILE A 335 -14.68 -6.22 -14.80
N GLN A 336 -15.27 -7.03 -15.67
CA GLN A 336 -16.45 -7.82 -15.32
C GLN A 336 -16.12 -8.86 -14.25
N TYR A 337 -14.97 -9.51 -14.35
CA TYR A 337 -14.50 -10.46 -13.35
C TYR A 337 -14.33 -9.83 -11.96
N ILE A 338 -13.74 -8.64 -11.88
CA ILE A 338 -13.61 -7.89 -10.61
C ILE A 338 -14.98 -7.54 -10.03
N LYS A 339 -15.92 -7.07 -10.87
CA LYS A 339 -17.30 -6.76 -10.44
C LYS A 339 -18.05 -8.01 -9.94
N VAL A 340 -17.86 -9.16 -10.59
CA VAL A 340 -18.40 -10.44 -10.13
C VAL A 340 -17.82 -10.79 -8.77
N LYS A 341 -16.50 -10.74 -8.58
CA LYS A 341 -15.88 -11.00 -7.27
C LYS A 341 -16.42 -10.09 -6.16
N LEU A 342 -16.59 -8.80 -6.44
CA LEU A 342 -17.19 -7.86 -5.48
C LEU A 342 -18.64 -8.22 -5.13
N SER A 343 -19.36 -8.93 -5.99
CA SER A 343 -20.78 -9.23 -5.85
C SER A 343 -21.05 -10.62 -5.28
N THR A 344 -20.27 -11.64 -5.64
CA THR A 344 -20.55 -13.05 -5.33
C THR A 344 -19.87 -13.55 -4.07
N GLU A 345 -18.77 -12.92 -3.67
CA GLU A 345 -17.97 -13.40 -2.53
C GLU A 345 -18.65 -13.00 -1.22
N TRP A 346 -19.06 -14.02 -0.45
CA TRP A 346 -19.76 -13.84 0.82
C TRP A 346 -18.86 -13.23 1.90
N PHE A 347 -17.58 -13.59 1.90
CA PHE A 347 -16.61 -13.17 2.91
C PHE A 347 -15.44 -12.45 2.24
N VAL A 348 -15.46 -11.12 2.30
CA VAL A 348 -14.34 -10.31 1.80
C VAL A 348 -14.09 -9.21 2.82
N SER A 349 -12.85 -9.09 3.30
CA SER A 349 -12.53 -8.00 4.21
C SER A 349 -12.71 -6.64 3.51
N SER A 350 -12.90 -5.60 4.31
CA SER A 350 -13.08 -4.23 3.81
C SER A 350 -11.87 -3.81 2.97
N GLU A 351 -10.68 -4.20 3.40
CA GLU A 351 -9.40 -3.93 2.75
C GLU A 351 -9.33 -4.58 1.36
N ARG A 352 -9.79 -5.84 1.22
CA ARG A 352 -9.84 -6.53 -0.07
C ARG A 352 -10.86 -5.87 -1.01
N CYS A 353 -12.05 -5.51 -0.52
CA CYS A 353 -13.05 -4.77 -1.30
C CYS A 353 -12.52 -3.43 -1.79
N ILE A 354 -11.91 -2.65 -0.89
CA ILE A 354 -11.28 -1.37 -1.21
C ILE A 354 -10.18 -1.57 -2.27
N ASN A 355 -9.35 -2.61 -2.14
CA ASN A 355 -8.33 -2.90 -3.13
C ASN A 355 -8.91 -3.16 -4.53
N LEU A 356 -9.98 -3.96 -4.63
CA LEU A 356 -10.66 -4.23 -5.90
C LEU A 356 -11.35 -2.99 -6.48
N LEU A 357 -11.88 -2.10 -5.64
CA LEU A 357 -12.42 -0.81 -6.09
C LEU A 357 -11.31 0.09 -6.66
N TYR A 358 -10.13 0.13 -6.02
CA TYR A 358 -8.97 0.82 -6.58
C TYR A 358 -8.51 0.20 -7.91
N CYS A 359 -8.59 -1.13 -8.06
CA CYS A 359 -8.29 -1.79 -9.33
C CYS A 359 -9.23 -1.31 -10.46
N LEU A 360 -10.52 -1.13 -10.19
CA LEU A 360 -11.47 -0.55 -11.16
C LEU A 360 -11.10 0.90 -11.52
N ILE A 361 -10.67 1.70 -10.52
CA ILE A 361 -10.20 3.08 -10.76
C ILE A 361 -8.95 3.09 -11.65
N GLU A 362 -7.98 2.21 -11.41
CA GLU A 362 -6.79 2.08 -12.26
C GLU A 362 -7.14 1.65 -13.69
N LEU A 363 -8.18 0.84 -13.86
CA LEU A 363 -8.76 0.47 -15.16
C LEU A 363 -9.66 1.56 -15.76
N LYS A 364 -9.78 2.72 -15.11
CA LYS A 364 -10.65 3.85 -15.48
C LYS A 364 -12.14 3.49 -15.56
N ASP A 365 -12.57 2.40 -14.91
CA ASP A 365 -13.98 2.05 -14.75
C ASP A 365 -14.53 2.68 -13.46
N ASN A 366 -15.25 3.78 -13.63
CA ASN A 366 -15.97 4.47 -12.54
C ASN A 366 -17.45 4.10 -12.51
N SER A 367 -17.89 3.05 -13.22
CA SER A 367 -19.31 2.76 -13.41
C SER A 367 -20.03 2.51 -12.08
N LEU A 368 -19.44 1.67 -11.22
CA LEU A 368 -19.99 1.34 -9.90
C LEU A 368 -20.04 2.57 -8.98
N LEU A 369 -19.01 3.42 -9.00
CA LEU A 369 -18.99 4.67 -8.22
C LEU A 369 -20.04 5.67 -8.72
N ASN A 370 -20.21 5.78 -10.04
CA ASN A 370 -21.20 6.65 -10.66
C ASN A 370 -22.64 6.19 -10.37
N GLU A 371 -22.89 4.88 -10.33
CA GLU A 371 -24.18 4.32 -9.89
C GLU A 371 -24.50 4.74 -8.46
N ILE A 372 -23.53 4.65 -7.55
CA ILE A 372 -23.70 5.07 -6.16
C ILE A 372 -23.87 6.58 -6.03
N LEU A 373 -23.13 7.41 -6.78
CA LEU A 373 -23.35 8.86 -6.80
C LEU A 373 -24.79 9.21 -7.23
N LYS A 374 -25.31 8.55 -8.27
CA LYS A 374 -26.71 8.71 -8.70
C LYS A 374 -27.69 8.27 -7.62
N PHE A 375 -27.41 7.16 -6.95
CA PHE A 375 -28.22 6.70 -5.82
C PHE A 375 -28.28 7.74 -4.70
N LEU A 376 -27.13 8.28 -4.26
CA LEU A 376 -27.04 9.28 -3.18
C LEU A 376 -27.75 10.59 -3.51
N THR A 377 -27.74 11.00 -4.78
CA THR A 377 -28.39 12.24 -5.25
C THR A 377 -29.90 12.12 -5.45
N SER A 378 -30.44 10.90 -5.55
CA SER A 378 -31.84 10.66 -5.92
C SER A 378 -32.89 10.90 -4.80
N GLN A 379 -32.50 11.37 -3.61
CA GLN A 379 -33.36 11.57 -2.41
C GLN A 379 -34.24 10.35 -2.00
N SER A 380 -34.04 9.19 -2.62
CA SER A 380 -34.90 8.00 -2.54
C SER A 380 -34.11 6.78 -2.08
N LEU A 381 -33.34 6.94 -0.98
CA LEU A 381 -32.38 5.94 -0.48
C LEU A 381 -33.02 4.59 -0.12
N SER A 382 -34.31 4.54 0.22
CA SER A 382 -34.98 3.33 0.69
C SER A 382 -35.75 2.55 -0.38
N LYS A 383 -35.93 3.08 -1.60
CA LYS A 383 -36.75 2.42 -2.65
C LYS A 383 -35.93 1.55 -3.60
N ILE A 384 -34.64 1.79 -3.73
CA ILE A 384 -33.75 1.05 -4.64
C ILE A 384 -32.99 0.02 -3.80
N GLU A 385 -33.11 -1.24 -4.18
CA GLU A 385 -32.32 -2.32 -3.56
C GLU A 385 -30.86 -2.23 -4.04
N LEU A 386 -29.93 -2.11 -3.08
CA LEU A 386 -28.49 -2.10 -3.35
C LEU A 386 -27.94 -3.53 -3.33
N THR A 387 -27.12 -3.86 -4.32
CA THR A 387 -26.35 -5.11 -4.33
C THR A 387 -25.19 -5.05 -3.31
N PRO A 388 -24.62 -6.19 -2.89
CA PRO A 388 -23.45 -6.20 -2.01
C PRO A 388 -22.24 -5.42 -2.57
N SER A 389 -22.01 -5.46 -3.88
CA SER A 389 -20.94 -4.69 -4.52
C SER A 389 -21.20 -3.19 -4.49
N GLN A 390 -22.46 -2.78 -4.69
CA GLN A 390 -22.91 -1.40 -4.52
C GLN A 390 -22.78 -0.92 -3.07
N CYS A 391 -23.11 -1.75 -2.08
CA CYS A 391 -22.88 -1.43 -0.67
C CYS A 391 -21.38 -1.27 -0.34
N SER A 392 -20.51 -2.08 -0.93
CA SER A 392 -19.06 -1.95 -0.77
C SER A 392 -18.53 -0.64 -1.38
N ALA A 393 -19.02 -0.27 -2.56
CA ALA A 393 -18.69 1.00 -3.20
C ALA A 393 -19.21 2.21 -2.42
N LEU A 394 -20.41 2.11 -1.85
CA LEU A 394 -20.98 3.12 -0.96
C LEU A 394 -20.15 3.28 0.32
N ALA A 395 -19.79 2.17 0.96
CA ALA A 395 -18.92 2.19 2.13
C ALA A 395 -17.59 2.85 1.80
N TYR A 396 -16.95 2.46 0.70
CA TYR A 396 -15.74 3.11 0.20
C TYR A 396 -15.94 4.62 -0.01
N MET A 397 -16.97 5.06 -0.74
CA MET A 397 -17.19 6.48 -0.99
C MET A 397 -17.37 7.29 0.30
N LEU A 398 -18.09 6.74 1.29
CA LEU A 398 -18.29 7.39 2.59
C LEU A 398 -17.01 7.40 3.43
N LEU A 399 -16.23 6.32 3.43
CA LEU A 399 -14.91 6.26 4.07
C LEU A 399 -13.93 7.26 3.44
N MET A 400 -14.09 7.50 2.14
CA MET A 400 -13.29 8.47 1.39
C MET A 400 -13.89 9.88 1.49
N SER A 401 -14.99 10.12 2.20
CA SER A 401 -15.51 11.50 2.41
C SER A 401 -14.62 12.26 3.39
N GLU A 402 -14.57 13.59 3.29
CA GLU A 402 -13.98 14.45 4.34
C GLU A 402 -14.93 14.62 5.52
N GLU A 403 -16.23 14.49 5.27
CA GLU A 403 -17.26 14.74 6.26
C GLU A 403 -17.56 13.48 7.08
N VAL A 404 -17.44 13.63 8.40
CA VAL A 404 -17.88 12.61 9.37
C VAL A 404 -19.40 12.60 9.41
N LEU A 405 -20.01 11.44 9.21
CA LEU A 405 -21.46 11.28 9.25
C LEU A 405 -21.99 11.49 10.68
N ASP A 406 -23.04 12.30 10.84
CA ASP A 406 -23.67 12.47 12.15
C ASP A 406 -24.37 11.18 12.61
N GLU A 407 -25.07 10.49 11.70
CA GLU A 407 -25.79 9.26 11.99
C GLU A 407 -25.74 8.27 10.82
N PHE A 408 -25.28 7.05 11.10
CA PHE A 408 -25.32 5.92 10.20
C PHE A 408 -26.38 4.91 10.68
N ASP A 409 -27.44 4.73 9.91
CA ASP A 409 -28.49 3.73 10.18
C ASP A 409 -28.59 2.74 9.01
N THR A 410 -28.27 1.48 9.28
CA THR A 410 -28.31 0.38 8.31
C THR A 410 -29.70 0.18 7.68
N ARG A 411 -30.79 0.57 8.36
CA ARG A 411 -32.17 0.47 7.83
C ARG A 411 -32.48 1.48 6.73
N LYS A 412 -31.68 2.55 6.62
CA LYS A 412 -31.85 3.56 5.55
C LYS A 412 -31.49 3.00 4.18
N TYR A 413 -30.78 1.86 4.14
CA TYR A 413 -30.32 1.20 2.92
C TYR A 413 -31.11 -0.09 2.70
N ASN A 414 -31.86 -0.15 1.60
CA ASN A 414 -32.53 -1.39 1.19
C ASN A 414 -31.50 -2.35 0.58
N THR A 415 -31.11 -3.39 1.30
CA THR A 415 -30.11 -4.38 0.85
C THR A 415 -30.19 -5.68 1.66
N SER A 416 -29.56 -6.73 1.14
CA SER A 416 -29.45 -8.04 1.78
C SER A 416 -28.61 -7.99 3.07
N SER A 417 -28.64 -9.07 3.87
CA SER A 417 -27.78 -9.20 5.07
C SER A 417 -26.30 -9.04 4.72
N GLN A 418 -25.84 -9.65 3.63
CA GLN A 418 -24.49 -9.50 3.10
C GLN A 418 -24.18 -8.03 2.77
N GLY A 419 -25.09 -7.33 2.09
CA GLY A 419 -24.93 -5.90 1.78
C GLY A 419 -24.82 -5.03 3.03
N ARG A 420 -25.59 -5.31 4.10
CA ARG A 420 -25.46 -4.62 5.39
C ARG A 420 -24.08 -4.84 6.02
N SER A 421 -23.55 -6.06 5.95
CA SER A 421 -22.21 -6.35 6.45
C SER A 421 -21.13 -5.57 5.68
N ARG A 422 -21.32 -5.30 4.38
CA ARG A 422 -20.42 -4.44 3.57
C ARG A 422 -20.39 -2.98 4.02
N LEU A 423 -21.43 -2.51 4.72
CA LEU A 423 -21.55 -1.13 5.19
C LEU A 423 -20.93 -0.91 6.58
N LEU A 424 -20.61 -1.97 7.33
CA LEU A 424 -20.03 -1.87 8.68
C LEU A 424 -18.77 -1.00 8.79
N PRO A 425 -17.88 -0.93 7.79
CA PRO A 425 -16.70 -0.06 7.86
C PRO A 425 -17.04 1.42 8.08
N ILE A 426 -18.24 1.87 7.67
CA ILE A 426 -18.72 3.25 7.83
C ILE A 426 -18.76 3.67 9.31
N VAL A 427 -18.88 2.72 10.24
CA VAL A 427 -18.83 2.97 11.69
C VAL A 427 -17.55 3.70 12.12
N ARG A 428 -16.46 3.56 11.35
CA ARG A 428 -15.19 4.29 11.57
C ARG A 428 -15.33 5.81 11.42
N TYR A 429 -16.28 6.27 10.61
CA TYR A 429 -16.44 7.67 10.18
C TYR A 429 -17.83 8.24 10.49
N CYS A 430 -18.50 7.74 11.54
CA CYS A 430 -19.74 8.34 12.01
C CYS A 430 -19.69 8.71 13.50
N ARG A 431 -20.60 9.61 13.94
CA ARG A 431 -20.79 9.96 15.35
C ARG A 431 -21.80 9.04 16.03
N LYS A 432 -22.82 8.57 15.31
CA LYS A 432 -23.83 7.62 15.82
C LYS A 432 -24.00 6.48 14.83
N ALA A 433 -24.05 5.24 15.30
CA ALA A 433 -24.27 4.07 14.48
C ALA A 433 -25.45 3.23 15.00
N MET A 434 -26.41 2.94 14.13
CA MET A 434 -27.52 2.01 14.37
C MET A 434 -27.41 0.80 13.42
N LEU A 435 -26.98 -0.32 13.98
CA LEU A 435 -26.79 -1.60 13.28
C LEU A 435 -27.98 -2.51 13.59
N VAL A 436 -28.92 -2.62 12.66
CA VAL A 436 -30.16 -3.37 12.84
C VAL A 436 -30.22 -4.54 11.87
N ALA A 437 -30.52 -5.73 12.38
CA ALA A 437 -30.63 -6.97 11.60
C ALA A 437 -29.38 -7.25 10.74
N CYS A 438 -28.20 -7.05 11.32
CA CYS A 438 -26.92 -7.40 10.72
C CYS A 438 -26.54 -8.83 11.10
N TYR A 439 -25.91 -9.53 10.16
CA TYR A 439 -25.26 -10.81 10.44
C TYR A 439 -23.76 -10.56 10.68
N PHE A 440 -23.32 -10.73 11.93
CA PHE A 440 -21.93 -10.50 12.31
C PHE A 440 -21.17 -11.81 12.34
N THR A 441 -20.35 -12.00 11.31
CA THR A 441 -19.30 -13.02 11.28
C THR A 441 -18.11 -12.58 12.15
N ASP A 442 -17.15 -13.47 12.37
CA ASP A 442 -15.90 -13.17 13.08
C ASP A 442 -15.16 -11.97 12.45
N ASP A 443 -15.07 -11.91 11.12
CA ASP A 443 -14.48 -10.77 10.41
C ASP A 443 -15.24 -9.46 10.67
N CYS A 444 -16.58 -9.51 10.76
CA CYS A 444 -17.39 -8.33 11.06
C CYS A 444 -17.14 -7.84 12.50
N ALA A 445 -16.95 -8.78 13.44
CA ALA A 445 -16.61 -8.49 14.82
C ALA A 445 -15.24 -7.79 14.92
N GLU A 446 -14.24 -8.24 14.16
CA GLU A 446 -12.93 -7.60 14.05
C GLU A 446 -13.01 -6.19 13.43
N ILE A 447 -13.77 -6.02 12.34
CA ILE A 447 -13.97 -4.71 11.70
C ILE A 447 -14.58 -3.71 12.70
N LEU A 448 -15.61 -4.12 13.43
CA LEU A 448 -16.25 -3.27 14.42
C LEU A 448 -15.33 -3.00 15.62
N ALA A 449 -14.62 -4.02 16.12
CA ALA A 449 -13.64 -3.85 17.20
C ALA A 449 -12.58 -2.81 16.80
N SER A 450 -12.01 -2.95 15.60
CA SER A 450 -11.05 -2.01 15.02
C SER A 450 -11.63 -0.60 14.88
N ALA A 451 -12.88 -0.47 14.42
CA ALA A 451 -13.53 0.83 14.25
C ALA A 451 -13.74 1.58 15.57
N ILE A 452 -14.08 0.84 16.61
CA ILE A 452 -14.38 1.37 17.94
C ILE A 452 -13.08 1.71 18.69
N GLN A 453 -12.07 0.87 18.58
CA GLN A 453 -10.74 1.07 19.20
C GLN A 453 -9.89 2.09 18.47
N MET A 454 -10.29 2.54 17.27
CA MET A 454 -9.54 3.50 16.47
C MET A 454 -9.25 4.79 17.28
N PRO A 455 -7.97 5.13 17.51
CA PRO A 455 -7.61 6.37 18.20
C PRO A 455 -8.11 7.58 17.42
N GLY A 456 -8.83 8.46 18.11
CA GLY A 456 -9.51 9.60 17.49
C GLY A 456 -10.89 9.29 16.89
N SER A 457 -11.45 8.09 17.12
CA SER A 457 -12.78 7.71 16.62
C SER A 457 -13.86 8.75 16.98
N HIS A 458 -14.58 9.18 15.95
CA HIS A 458 -15.70 10.14 16.06
C HIS A 458 -16.96 9.51 16.66
N LEU A 459 -17.05 8.18 16.70
CA LEU A 459 -18.20 7.45 17.22
C LEU A 459 -18.49 7.87 18.65
N ARG A 460 -19.77 8.02 18.99
CA ARG A 460 -20.27 8.38 20.32
C ARG A 460 -21.38 7.44 20.74
N GLU A 461 -22.26 7.04 19.83
CA GLU A 461 -23.36 6.12 20.15
C GLU A 461 -23.32 4.92 19.20
N LEU A 462 -23.44 3.70 19.74
CA LEU A 462 -23.52 2.47 18.97
C LEU A 462 -24.68 1.61 19.47
N SER A 463 -25.70 1.47 18.64
CA SER A 463 -26.87 0.63 18.91
C SER A 463 -26.84 -0.60 18.01
N ILE A 464 -26.88 -1.79 18.61
CA ILE A 464 -26.95 -3.07 17.89
C ILE A 464 -28.28 -3.74 18.24
N ILE A 465 -29.15 -3.95 17.26
CA ILE A 465 -30.54 -4.39 17.49
C ILE A 465 -30.87 -5.55 16.54
N TYR A 466 -31.46 -6.64 17.05
CA TYR A 466 -31.88 -7.81 16.27
C TYR A 466 -30.78 -8.43 15.39
N SER A 467 -29.52 -8.35 15.83
CA SER A 467 -28.36 -8.86 15.08
C SER A 467 -27.78 -10.10 15.76
N GLN A 468 -27.28 -11.05 14.96
CA GLN A 468 -26.65 -12.28 15.45
C GLN A 468 -25.12 -12.16 15.37
N LEU A 469 -24.42 -12.59 16.43
CA LEU A 469 -22.96 -12.64 16.54
C LEU A 469 -22.53 -14.10 16.71
N GLU A 470 -21.76 -14.66 15.77
CA GLU A 470 -21.25 -16.04 15.85
C GLU A 470 -20.14 -16.20 16.91
N ASN A 471 -19.17 -15.28 16.94
CA ASN A 471 -18.09 -15.26 17.93
C ASN A 471 -17.97 -13.87 18.58
N GLN A 472 -18.21 -13.82 19.89
CA GLN A 472 -18.43 -12.54 20.57
C GLN A 472 -17.17 -11.98 21.24
N LYS A 473 -16.12 -12.78 21.44
CA LYS A 473 -15.06 -12.42 22.38
C LYS A 473 -14.23 -11.18 21.95
N PRO A 474 -13.69 -11.09 20.71
CA PRO A 474 -12.88 -9.94 20.30
C PRO A 474 -13.68 -8.64 20.30
N PHE A 475 -14.92 -8.70 19.81
CA PHE A 475 -15.81 -7.54 19.76
C PHE A 475 -16.32 -7.11 21.14
N ILE A 476 -16.67 -8.04 22.03
CA ILE A 476 -17.04 -7.74 23.41
C ILE A 476 -15.86 -7.11 24.14
N ASP A 477 -14.65 -7.67 24.04
CA ASP A 477 -13.47 -7.13 24.72
C ASP A 477 -13.17 -5.70 24.24
N ALA A 478 -13.33 -5.44 22.92
CA ALA A 478 -13.23 -4.11 22.35
C ALA A 478 -14.33 -3.15 22.82
N LEU A 479 -15.58 -3.62 22.89
CA LEU A 479 -16.72 -2.84 23.36
C LEU A 479 -16.57 -2.47 24.84
N VAL A 480 -16.19 -3.43 25.68
CA VAL A 480 -15.90 -3.21 27.10
C VAL A 480 -14.78 -2.20 27.27
N SER A 481 -13.67 -2.36 26.55
CA SER A 481 -12.55 -1.41 26.57
C SER A 481 -12.97 -0.01 26.15
N TRP A 482 -13.82 0.10 25.12
CA TRP A 482 -14.32 1.38 24.63
C TRP A 482 -15.26 2.09 25.60
N VAL A 483 -16.19 1.35 26.23
CA VAL A 483 -17.07 1.86 27.28
C VAL A 483 -16.25 2.31 28.49
N LEU A 484 -15.27 1.52 28.91
CA LEU A 484 -14.41 1.87 30.06
C LEU A 484 -13.53 3.10 29.78
N ALA A 485 -12.99 3.23 28.56
CA ALA A 485 -12.17 4.36 28.16
C ALA A 485 -12.97 5.67 28.02
N ARG A 486 -14.29 5.59 27.82
CA ARG A 486 -15.18 6.73 27.59
C ARG A 486 -16.28 6.70 28.64
N ARG A 487 -15.94 7.08 29.87
CA ARG A 487 -16.74 7.03 31.12
C ARG A 487 -18.16 7.63 31.10
N GLU A 488 -18.71 8.07 29.96
CA GLU A 488 -20.05 8.64 29.84
C GLU A 488 -20.68 8.34 28.47
N LEU A 489 -21.07 7.09 28.18
CA LEU A 489 -21.94 6.78 27.04
C LEU A 489 -22.98 5.72 27.42
N ARG A 490 -24.23 5.93 26.99
CA ARG A 490 -25.37 5.01 27.16
C ARG A 490 -25.39 3.93 26.11
#